data_AF-A0A7W7Y6C3-F1
#
_entry.id   AF-A0A7W7Y6C3-F1
#
_cell.length_a   1.000
_cell.length_b   1.000
_cell.length_c   1.000
_cell.angle_alpha   90.00
_cell.angle_beta   90.00
_cell.angle_gamma   90.00
#
_symmetry.space_group_name_H-M   'P 1'
#
loop_
_entity.id
_entity.type
_entity.pdbx_description
1 polymer ?
#
loop_
_entity_poly.entity_id
_entity_poly.type
_entity_poly.pdbx_seq_one_letter_code
_entity_poly.pdbx_strand_id
1 'polypeptide(L)'
;MQHQDIRWHQRLNNYTAAFNELDEAVILNRQRQLSKLEEQGLIQAFEYTYELAWNCLKDFYQAQGETGIQGSRDAIRLVFERGLIQEGRPGWPW
;
A
#
# COMPACT_ATOMS: atom_id res chain seq x y z
N MET A 1 -8.62 5.82 30.05
CA MET A 1 -9.30 5.31 28.84
C MET A 1 -8.28 4.45 28.11
N GLN A 2 -8.55 3.16 27.93
CA GLN A 2 -7.67 2.31 27.13
C GLN A 2 -7.78 2.79 25.69
N HIS A 3 -6.71 3.37 25.16
CA HIS A 3 -6.57 3.63 23.73
C HIS A 3 -6.65 2.25 23.08
N GLN A 4 -7.78 1.90 22.45
CA GLN A 4 -7.82 0.70 21.63
C GLN A 4 -6.82 0.95 20.51
N ASP A 5 -5.68 0.28 20.58
CA ASP A 5 -4.67 0.27 19.53
C ASP A 5 -5.31 -0.40 18.32
N ILE A 6 -5.98 0.40 17.51
CA ILE A 6 -6.63 -0.06 16.30
C ILE A 6 -5.51 -0.40 15.32
N ARG A 7 -5.26 -1.71 15.16
CA ARG A 7 -4.17 -2.27 14.36
C ARG A 7 -4.04 -1.66 12.96
N TRP A 8 -5.17 -1.35 12.31
CA TRP A 8 -5.13 -0.75 10.98
C TRP A 8 -4.60 0.69 10.98
N HIS A 9 -4.72 1.46 12.08
CA HIS A 9 -4.07 2.78 12.20
C HIS A 9 -2.54 2.64 12.22
N GLN A 10 -2.02 1.66 12.97
CA GLN A 10 -0.57 1.40 12.99
C GLN A 10 -0.07 0.99 11.59
N ARG A 11 -0.83 0.14 10.88
CA ARG A 11 -0.49 -0.22 9.50
C ARG A 11 -0.57 0.96 8.54
N LEU A 12 -1.53 1.86 8.71
CA LEU A 12 -1.64 3.06 7.90
C LEU A 12 -0.40 3.95 8.09
N ASN A 13 0.09 4.11 9.33
CA ASN A 13 1.32 4.84 9.61
C ASN A 13 2.53 4.19 8.92
N ASN A 14 2.66 2.87 9.01
CA ASN A 14 3.75 2.14 8.36
C ASN A 14 3.69 2.26 6.83
N TYR A 15 2.51 2.12 6.24
CA TYR A 15 2.29 2.33 4.81
C TYR A 15 2.66 3.75 4.39
N THR A 16 2.25 4.76 5.16
CA THR A 16 2.54 6.17 4.86
C THR A 16 4.05 6.44 4.86
N ALA A 17 4.78 5.91 5.84
CA ALA A 17 6.23 6.04 5.89
C ALA A 17 6.91 5.37 4.68
N ALA A 18 6.52 4.14 4.37
CA ALA A 18 7.01 3.40 3.20
C ALA A 18 6.72 4.10 1.88
N PHE A 19 5.52 4.66 1.73
CA PHE A 19 5.12 5.42 0.55
C PHE A 19 5.96 6.68 0.35
N ASN A 20 6.31 7.39 1.43
CA ASN A 20 7.18 8.57 1.34
C ASN A 20 8.58 8.18 0.86
N GLU A 21 9.16 7.08 1.36
CA GLU A 21 10.46 6.58 0.90
C GLU A 21 10.43 6.19 -0.58
N LEU A 22 9.34 5.54 -1.03
CA LEU A 22 9.13 5.22 -2.43
C LEU A 22 9.02 6.49 -3.30
N ASP A 23 8.28 7.51 -2.86
CA ASP A 23 8.13 8.78 -3.58
C ASP A 23 9.49 9.49 -3.72
N GLU A 24 10.28 9.53 -2.65
CA GLU A 24 11.65 10.06 -2.68
C GLU A 24 12.55 9.31 -3.68
N ALA A 25 12.49 7.98 -3.70
CA ALA A 25 13.25 7.16 -4.65
C ALA A 25 12.81 7.39 -6.10
N VAL A 26 11.51 7.57 -6.35
CA VAL A 26 10.96 7.92 -7.68
C VAL A 26 11.40 9.32 -8.11
N ILE A 27 11.38 10.30 -7.20
CA ILE A 27 11.86 11.66 -7.46
C ILE A 27 13.35 11.61 -7.84
N LEU A 28 14.17 10.86 -7.10
CA LEU A 28 15.59 10.70 -7.40
C LEU A 28 15.84 10.11 -8.79
N ASN A 29 15.09 9.06 -9.16
CA ASN A 29 15.16 8.42 -10.47
C ASN A 29 14.77 9.36 -11.63
N ARG A 30 13.89 10.34 -11.38
CA ARG A 30 13.52 11.35 -12.37
C ARG A 30 14.58 12.45 -12.52
N GLN A 31 15.36 12.70 -11.48
CA GLN A 31 16.40 13.73 -11.49
C GLN A 31 17.69 13.24 -12.16
N ARG A 32 18.03 11.97 -12.00
CA ARG A 32 19.21 11.36 -12.61
C ARG A 32 19.04 9.85 -12.77
N GLN A 33 19.91 9.26 -13.59
CA GLN A 33 20.04 7.82 -13.64
C GLN A 33 20.47 7.26 -12.27
N LEU A 34 19.81 6.19 -11.86
CA LEU A 34 20.15 5.44 -10.66
C LEU A 34 21.33 4.50 -10.93
N SER A 35 22.14 4.27 -9.90
CA SER A 35 23.06 3.14 -9.88
C SER A 35 22.29 1.83 -9.75
N LYS A 36 22.91 0.70 -10.10
CA LYS A 36 22.28 -0.62 -9.97
C LYS A 36 21.75 -0.91 -8.55
N LEU A 37 22.46 -0.45 -7.52
CA LEU A 37 22.04 -0.63 -6.13
C LEU A 37 20.81 0.21 -5.79
N GLU A 38 20.76 1.44 -6.30
CA GLU A 38 19.59 2.32 -6.12
C GLU A 38 18.38 1.82 -6.90
N GLU A 39 18.56 1.25 -8.09
CA GLU A 39 17.48 0.57 -8.84
C GLU A 39 16.90 -0.60 -8.03
N GLN A 40 17.76 -1.43 -7.43
CA GLN A 40 17.33 -2.51 -6.54
C GLN A 40 16.60 -1.97 -5.31
N GLY A 41 17.09 -0.88 -4.72
CA GLY A 41 16.43 -0.20 -3.60
C GLY A 41 15.04 0.31 -3.97
N LEU A 42 14.89 0.92 -5.15
CA LEU A 42 13.59 1.38 -5.66
C LEU A 42 12.61 0.22 -5.88
N ILE A 43 13.07 -0.91 -6.44
CA ILE A 43 12.25 -2.11 -6.61
C ILE A 43 11.80 -2.64 -5.24
N GLN A 44 12.72 -2.77 -4.30
CA GLN A 44 12.39 -3.23 -2.95
C GLN A 44 11.41 -2.29 -2.25
N ALA A 45 11.57 -0.97 -2.44
CA ALA A 45 10.68 0.05 -1.92
C ALA A 45 9.26 -0.07 -2.46
N PHE A 46 9.14 -0.35 -3.75
CA PHE A 46 7.86 -0.64 -4.36
C PHE A 46 7.20 -1.89 -3.76
N GLU A 47 7.96 -2.99 -3.63
CA GLU A 47 7.45 -4.28 -3.13
C GLU A 47 6.91 -4.18 -1.70
N TYR A 48 7.71 -3.62 -0.76
CA TYR A 48 7.25 -3.52 0.62
C TYR A 48 6.11 -2.49 0.76
N THR A 49 6.10 -1.42 -0.05
CA THR A 49 5.02 -0.41 0.01
C THR A 49 3.71 -1.02 -0.47
N TYR A 50 3.74 -1.80 -1.55
CA TYR A 50 2.58 -2.56 -2.02
C TYR A 50 2.10 -3.54 -0.95
N GLU A 51 3.02 -4.27 -0.30
CA GLU A 51 2.67 -5.22 0.76
C GLU A 51 1.98 -4.54 1.95
N LEU A 52 2.51 -3.41 2.38
CA LEU A 52 1.94 -2.63 3.47
C LEU A 52 0.56 -2.05 3.10
N ALA A 53 0.39 -1.59 1.87
CA ALA A 53 -0.88 -1.07 1.37
C ALA A 53 -2.00 -2.11 1.49
N TRP A 54 -1.85 -3.29 0.88
CA TRP A 54 -2.94 -4.27 0.88
C TRP A 54 -3.18 -4.86 2.27
N ASN A 55 -2.15 -4.97 3.12
CA ASN A 55 -2.33 -5.36 4.52
C ASN A 55 -3.08 -4.30 5.34
N CYS A 56 -2.85 -3.01 5.08
CA CYS A 56 -3.61 -1.92 5.70
C CYS A 56 -5.09 -2.01 5.30
N LEU A 57 -5.38 -2.20 4.01
CA LEU A 57 -6.75 -2.33 3.51
C LEU A 57 -7.45 -3.56 4.09
N LYS A 58 -6.76 -4.70 4.15
CA LYS A 58 -7.26 -5.92 4.80
C LYS A 58 -7.64 -5.66 6.25
N ASP A 59 -6.73 -5.11 7.05
CA ASP A 59 -6.98 -4.90 8.47
C ASP A 59 -8.08 -3.83 8.71
N PHE A 60 -8.18 -2.82 7.84
CA PHE A 60 -9.26 -1.83 7.87
C PHE A 60 -10.64 -2.46 7.68
N TYR A 61 -10.79 -3.34 6.67
CA TYR A 61 -12.05 -4.01 6.39
C TYR A 61 -12.35 -5.14 7.38
N GLN A 62 -11.34 -5.84 7.88
CA GLN A 62 -11.51 -6.82 8.96
C GLN A 62 -12.03 -6.15 10.24
N ALA A 63 -11.58 -4.94 10.55
CA ALA A 63 -12.10 -4.17 11.69
C ALA A 63 -13.58 -3.76 11.51
N GLN A 64 -14.11 -3.81 10.29
CA GLN A 64 -15.52 -3.54 9.96
C GLN A 64 -16.36 -4.82 9.81
N GLY A 65 -15.76 -6.00 10.05
CA GLY A 65 -16.43 -7.29 9.99
C GLY A 65 -16.32 -8.01 8.65
N GLU A 66 -15.53 -7.51 7.70
CA GLU A 66 -15.25 -8.24 6.45
C GLU A 66 -14.37 -9.46 6.73
N THR A 67 -14.68 -10.57 6.05
CA THR A 67 -13.96 -11.83 6.20
C THR A 67 -13.55 -12.38 4.84
N GLY A 68 -12.64 -13.35 4.82
CA GLY A 68 -12.27 -14.03 3.57
C GLY A 68 -11.26 -13.30 2.68
N ILE A 69 -10.68 -12.18 3.11
CA ILE A 69 -9.58 -11.51 2.40
C ILE A 69 -8.29 -12.34 2.56
N GLN A 70 -7.89 -13.11 1.53
CA GLN A 70 -6.73 -14.00 1.60
C GLN A 70 -5.45 -13.35 1.08
N GLY A 71 -5.57 -12.44 0.11
CA GLY A 71 -4.41 -11.80 -0.50
C GLY A 71 -4.69 -10.41 -1.04
N SER A 72 -3.67 -9.82 -1.65
CA SER A 72 -3.70 -8.46 -2.20
C SER A 72 -4.81 -8.27 -3.23
N ARG A 73 -5.03 -9.26 -4.09
CA ARG A 73 -6.10 -9.25 -5.10
C ARG A 73 -7.50 -9.13 -4.47
N ASP A 74 -7.77 -9.88 -3.41
CA ASP A 74 -9.06 -9.83 -2.72
C ASP A 74 -9.26 -8.48 -2.03
N ALA A 75 -8.21 -7.98 -1.36
CA ALA A 75 -8.24 -6.69 -0.69
C ALA A 75 -8.51 -5.56 -1.69
N ILE A 76 -7.76 -5.53 -2.80
CA ILE A 76 -7.90 -4.50 -3.85
C ILE A 76 -9.28 -4.57 -4.50
N ARG A 77 -9.76 -5.78 -4.83
CA ARG A 77 -11.11 -5.95 -5.38
C ARG A 77 -12.18 -5.41 -4.43
N LEU A 78 -12.10 -5.76 -3.15
CA LEU A 78 -13.05 -5.31 -2.13
C LEU A 78 -13.08 -3.78 -2.03
N VAL A 79 -11.93 -3.11 -2.03
CA VAL A 79 -11.90 -1.65 -1.84
C VAL A 79 -12.48 -0.89 -3.03
N PHE A 80 -12.38 -1.45 -4.24
CA PHE A 80 -13.06 -0.94 -5.43
C PHE A 80 -14.57 -1.20 -5.36
N GLU A 81 -14.99 -2.42 -5.03
CA GLU A 81 -16.41 -2.78 -4.87
C GLU A 81 -17.11 -1.91 -3.81
N ARG A 82 -16.39 -1.55 -2.75
CA ARG A 82 -16.85 -0.68 -1.66
C ARG A 82 -16.70 0.82 -1.95
N GLY A 83 -16.09 1.20 -3.08
CA GLY A 83 -15.90 2.59 -3.48
C GLY A 83 -14.93 3.39 -2.58
N LEU A 84 -14.11 2.71 -1.78
CA LEU A 84 -13.08 3.37 -0.95
C LEU A 84 -11.96 3.93 -1.83
N ILE A 85 -11.61 3.20 -2.88
CA ILE A 85 -10.70 3.65 -3.94
C ILE A 85 -11.51 3.69 -5.22
N GLN A 86 -11.42 4.79 -5.96
CA GLN A 86 -12.04 4.91 -7.28
C GLN A 86 -11.13 4.26 -8.31
N GLU A 87 -11.72 3.58 -9.29
CA GLU A 87 -10.96 3.09 -10.44
C GLU A 87 -10.15 4.23 -11.06
N GLY A 88 -8.85 3.96 -11.28
CA GLY A 88 -8.00 4.83 -12.08
C GLY A 88 -8.42 4.80 -13.56
N ARG A 89 -7.59 5.36 -14.45
CA ARG A 89 -7.87 5.31 -15.90
C ARG A 89 -8.13 3.87 -16.38
N PRO A 90 -9.10 3.65 -17.29
CA PRO A 90 -9.34 2.35 -17.88
C PRO A 90 -8.07 1.80 -18.55
N GLY A 91 -7.73 0.53 -18.26
CA GLY A 91 -6.65 -0.21 -18.95
C GLY A 91 -5.38 -0.48 -18.13
N TRP A 92 -5.31 -0.08 -16.86
CA TRP A 92 -4.22 -0.49 -15.98
C TRP A 92 -4.57 -1.83 -15.29
N PRO A 93 -3.79 -2.90 -15.49
CA PRO A 93 -4.01 -4.16 -14.76
C PRO A 93 -3.55 -3.95 -13.31
N TRP A 94 -4.45 -4.25 -12.37
CA TRP A 94 -4.09 -4.51 -10.97
C TRP A 94 -3.87 -6.01 -10.79
#